data_AF-A0A497F4N6-F1
#
_entry.id   AF-A0A497F4N6-F1
#
_cell.length_a   1.000
_cell.length_b   1.000
_cell.length_c   1.000
_cell.angle_alpha   90.00
_cell.angle_beta   90.00
_cell.angle_gamma   90.00
#
_symmetry.space_group_name_H-M   'P 1'
#
loop_
_entity.id
_entity.type
_entity.pdbx_description
1 polymer ?
#
loop_
_entity_poly.entity_id
_entity_poly.type
_entity_poly.pdbx_seq_one_letter_code
_entity_poly.pdbx_strand_id
1 'polypeptide(L)'
;MSSTLGEVLKKTWLTLESAVATFRARIVNIDNYDWGIVDINWKQPIEPQSLKEYVEFVAKTVVAFVLPHTTRLIISSRAPIWFYCAFTHSLAHELDVLATYDPKVQGAVVVVSHVRDYAVGNVVELPPELLAEITQVKV
;
A
#
# COMPACT_ATOMS: atom_id res chain seq x y z
N MET A 1 13.68 10.42 16.33
CA MET A 1 13.53 11.74 15.65
C MET A 1 12.53 11.54 14.53
N SER A 2 11.33 12.10 14.66
CA SER A 2 10.37 12.13 13.55
C SER A 2 11.01 12.90 12.40
N SER A 3 11.35 12.22 11.30
CA SER A 3 11.86 12.92 10.11
C SER A 3 10.76 13.81 9.56
N THR A 4 11.10 14.98 9.01
CA THR A 4 10.16 15.92 8.36
C THR A 4 9.23 15.22 7.36
N LEU A 5 9.71 14.16 6.70
CA LEU A 5 8.94 13.36 5.76
C LEU A 5 7.83 12.53 6.43
N GLY A 6 8.08 11.93 7.59
CA GLY A 6 7.08 11.15 8.33
C GLY A 6 5.89 12.01 8.76
N GLU A 7 6.13 13.27 9.15
CA GLU A 7 5.04 14.22 9.46
C GLU A 7 4.24 14.60 8.21
N VAL A 8 4.92 14.77 7.08
CA VAL A 8 4.26 15.04 5.78
C VAL A 8 3.38 13.86 5.40
N LEU A 9 3.90 12.64 5.45
CA LEU A 9 3.17 11.41 5.12
C LEU A 9 1.97 11.16 6.04
N LYS A 10 1.98 11.66 7.27
CA LYS A 10 0.81 11.61 8.16
C LYS A 10 -0.27 12.64 7.80
N LYS A 11 0.14 13.79 7.26
CA LYS A 11 -0.76 14.92 6.93
C LYS A 11 -1.34 14.83 5.51
N THR A 12 -0.59 14.29 4.55
CA THR A 12 -0.96 14.28 3.13
C THR A 12 -0.34 13.09 2.39
N TRP A 13 -0.81 12.88 1.16
CA TRP A 13 -0.21 11.93 0.24
C TRP A 13 1.12 12.45 -0.32
N LEU A 14 2.16 11.64 -0.21
CA LEU A 14 3.31 11.74 -1.10
C LEU A 14 2.89 11.18 -2.46
N THR A 15 2.96 12.00 -3.50
CA THR A 15 2.61 11.59 -4.87
C THR A 15 3.86 11.56 -5.74
N LEU A 16 4.09 10.43 -6.40
CA LEU A 16 5.13 10.25 -7.41
C LEU A 16 4.43 9.99 -8.75
N GLU A 17 4.57 10.95 -9.64
CA GLU A 17 4.00 10.90 -10.99
C GLU A 17 5.01 10.32 -11.98
N SER A 18 4.54 9.41 -12.83
CA SER A 18 5.32 8.88 -13.96
C SER A 18 4.45 8.78 -15.22
N ALA A 19 5.06 8.40 -16.35
CA ALA A 19 4.32 8.13 -17.57
C ALA A 19 3.39 6.91 -17.44
N VAL A 20 3.72 5.94 -16.60
CA VAL A 20 3.04 4.62 -16.55
C VAL A 20 2.07 4.48 -15.37
N ALA A 21 2.34 5.17 -14.27
CA ALA A 21 1.52 5.12 -13.07
C ALA A 21 1.63 6.39 -12.24
N THR A 22 0.59 6.66 -11.46
CA THR A 22 0.63 7.54 -10.31
C THR A 22 0.78 6.67 -9.06
N PHE A 23 1.88 6.84 -8.34
CA PHE A 23 2.10 6.21 -7.04
C PHE A 23 1.80 7.22 -5.94
N ARG A 24 1.03 6.81 -4.94
CA ARG A 24 0.74 7.61 -3.76
C ARG A 24 1.06 6.82 -2.50
N ALA A 25 1.70 7.45 -1.53
CA ALA A 25 1.93 6.88 -0.20
C ALA A 25 1.46 7.81 0.92
N ARG A 26 0.93 7.23 1.98
CA ARG A 26 0.49 7.94 3.19
C ARG A 26 0.69 7.06 4.41
N ILE A 27 0.85 7.68 5.59
CA ILE A 27 0.77 7.00 6.88
C ILE A 27 -0.51 7.44 7.57
N VAL A 28 -1.29 6.47 8.04
CA VAL A 28 -2.52 6.73 8.80
C VAL A 28 -2.48 5.92 10.09
N ASN A 29 -3.18 6.38 11.12
CA ASN A 29 -3.35 5.60 12.33
C ASN A 29 -4.69 4.86 12.27
N ILE A 30 -4.66 3.54 12.35
CA ILE A 30 -5.84 2.66 12.38
C ILE A 30 -5.64 1.67 13.54
N ASP A 31 -6.65 1.56 14.40
CA ASP A 31 -6.63 0.67 15.58
C ASP A 31 -5.40 0.83 16.48
N ASN A 32 -4.95 2.07 16.68
CA ASN A 32 -3.75 2.45 17.44
C ASN A 32 -2.40 2.05 16.79
N TYR A 33 -2.39 1.57 15.56
CA TYR A 33 -1.18 1.30 14.80
C TYR A 33 -1.02 2.28 13.64
N ASP A 34 0.21 2.71 13.39
CA ASP A 34 0.53 3.40 12.15
C ASP A 34 0.55 2.38 11.00
N TRP A 35 -0.19 2.67 9.94
CA TRP A 35 -0.27 1.89 8.71
C TRP A 35 0.23 2.72 7.54
N GLY A 36 1.10 2.14 6.75
CA GLY A 36 1.48 2.65 5.46
C GLY A 36 0.43 2.26 4.44
N ILE A 37 -0.05 3.23 3.67
CA ILE A 37 -0.94 2.97 2.55
C ILE A 37 -0.22 3.34 1.29
N VAL A 38 -0.23 2.42 0.33
CA VAL A 38 0.29 2.61 -1.01
C VAL A 38 -0.86 2.45 -1.98
N ASP A 39 -1.20 3.53 -2.69
CA ASP A 39 -2.19 3.52 -3.76
C ASP A 39 -1.50 3.72 -5.12
N ILE A 40 -1.75 2.81 -6.05
CA ILE A 40 -1.14 2.81 -7.37
C ILE A 40 -2.24 2.86 -8.42
N ASN A 41 -2.24 3.96 -9.17
CA ASN A 41 -3.12 4.13 -10.32
C ASN A 41 -2.31 3.93 -11.62
N TRP A 42 -2.51 2.80 -12.29
CA TRP A 42 -1.89 2.50 -13.57
C TRP A 42 -2.55 3.31 -14.69
N LYS A 43 -1.75 4.04 -15.47
CA LYS A 43 -2.21 4.87 -16.59
C LYS A 43 -2.38 4.06 -17.88
N GLN A 44 -1.88 2.83 -17.88
CA GLN A 44 -1.94 1.88 -18.98
C GLN A 44 -2.04 0.45 -18.43
N PRO A 45 -2.55 -0.52 -19.23
CA PRO A 45 -2.47 -1.93 -18.88
C PRO A 45 -1.02 -2.34 -18.59
N ILE A 46 -0.84 -3.15 -17.54
CA ILE A 46 0.48 -3.70 -17.25
C ILE A 46 0.67 -5.04 -17.95
N GLU A 47 1.80 -5.17 -18.63
CA GLU A 47 2.18 -6.38 -19.36
C GLU A 47 3.06 -7.29 -18.47
N PRO A 48 2.95 -8.63 -18.57
CA PRO A 48 3.74 -9.55 -17.76
C PRO A 48 5.25 -9.34 -17.85
N GLN A 49 5.76 -8.88 -19.00
CA GLN A 49 7.19 -8.62 -19.22
C GLN A 49 7.72 -7.47 -18.34
N SER A 50 6.85 -6.53 -17.96
CA SER A 50 7.20 -5.40 -17.09
C SER A 50 7.08 -5.72 -15.60
N LEU A 51 6.65 -6.94 -15.25
CA LEU A 51 6.42 -7.36 -13.86
C LEU A 51 7.61 -7.08 -12.95
N LYS A 52 8.81 -7.51 -13.35
CA LYS A 52 10.01 -7.36 -12.53
C LYS A 52 10.30 -5.89 -12.22
N GLU A 53 10.29 -5.05 -13.25
CA GLU A 53 10.57 -3.62 -13.13
C GLU A 53 9.55 -2.94 -12.19
N TYR A 54 8.27 -3.21 -12.40
CA TYR A 54 7.21 -2.57 -11.61
C TYR A 54 7.17 -3.05 -10.17
N VAL A 55 7.38 -4.34 -9.91
CA VAL A 55 7.50 -4.85 -8.53
C VAL A 55 8.70 -4.26 -7.84
N GLU A 56 9.87 -4.24 -8.48
CA GLU A 56 11.08 -3.65 -7.90
C GLU A 56 10.90 -2.15 -7.60
N PHE A 57 10.30 -1.40 -8.53
CA PHE A 57 10.03 0.02 -8.33
C PHE A 57 9.13 0.22 -7.10
N VAL A 58 7.96 -0.42 -7.08
CA VAL A 58 6.99 -0.25 -5.99
C VAL A 58 7.57 -0.73 -4.66
N ALA A 59 8.25 -1.88 -4.62
CA ALA A 59 8.88 -2.39 -3.41
C ALA A 59 9.96 -1.43 -2.88
N LYS A 60 10.83 -0.91 -3.75
CA LYS A 60 11.85 0.09 -3.35
C LYS A 60 11.21 1.38 -2.86
N THR A 61 10.11 1.82 -3.46
CA THR A 61 9.35 2.99 -3.00
C THR A 61 8.76 2.76 -1.60
N VAL A 62 8.21 1.57 -1.34
CA VAL A 62 7.74 1.17 0.00
C VAL A 62 8.89 1.18 1.01
N VAL A 63 10.02 0.55 0.67
CA VAL A 63 11.19 0.48 1.53
C VAL A 63 11.75 1.87 1.84
N ALA A 64 11.76 2.77 0.85
CA ALA A 64 12.34 4.10 1.01
C ALA A 64 11.43 5.07 1.79
N PHE A 65 10.11 5.02 1.57
CA PHE A 65 9.20 6.05 2.06
C PHE A 65 8.22 5.58 3.13
N VAL A 66 7.96 4.28 3.24
CA VAL A 66 6.95 3.74 4.17
C VAL A 66 7.60 2.98 5.32
N LEU A 67 8.47 2.01 5.03
CA LEU A 67 9.13 1.17 6.05
C LEU A 67 9.87 1.95 7.15
N PRO A 68 10.51 3.11 6.89
CA PRO A 68 11.18 3.87 7.95
C PRO A 68 10.21 4.41 9.03
N HIS A 69 8.91 4.32 8.78
CA HIS A 69 7.88 4.87 9.67
C HIS A 69 6.89 3.81 10.17
N THR A 70 6.66 2.75 9.40
CA THR A 70 5.83 1.61 9.82
C THR A 70 6.10 0.35 9.00
N THR A 71 5.96 -0.79 9.65
CA THR A 71 6.08 -2.15 9.11
C THR A 71 4.72 -2.78 8.75
N ARG A 72 3.62 -2.02 8.85
CA ARG A 72 2.27 -2.46 8.47
C ARG A 72 1.87 -1.77 7.17
N LEU A 73 1.52 -2.54 6.15
CA LEU A 73 1.25 -2.02 4.82
C LEU A 73 -0.13 -2.41 4.30
N ILE A 74 -0.82 -1.46 3.69
CA ILE A 74 -1.99 -1.67 2.85
C ILE A 74 -1.62 -1.30 1.41
N ILE A 75 -1.83 -2.22 0.47
CA ILE A 75 -1.75 -1.92 -0.97
C ILE A 75 -3.15 -1.77 -1.57
N SER A 76 -3.34 -0.66 -2.28
CA SER A 76 -4.49 -0.40 -3.14
C SER A 76 -3.99 -0.24 -4.58
N SER A 77 -4.53 -1.03 -5.50
CA SER A 77 -4.25 -0.87 -6.92
C SER A 77 -5.36 -1.51 -7.75
N ARG A 78 -5.36 -1.26 -9.06
CA ARG A 78 -6.11 -2.05 -10.04
C ARG A 78 -5.10 -2.79 -10.92
N ALA A 79 -4.41 -3.76 -10.33
CA ALA A 79 -3.41 -4.57 -11.03
C ALA A 79 -3.94 -6.00 -11.31
N PRO A 80 -3.42 -6.70 -12.31
CA PRO A 80 -3.54 -8.15 -12.44
C PRO A 80 -3.06 -8.91 -11.20
N ILE A 81 -3.66 -10.08 -10.94
CA ILE A 81 -3.36 -10.93 -9.77
C ILE A 81 -1.86 -11.27 -9.68
N TRP A 82 -1.21 -11.55 -10.82
CA TRP A 82 0.21 -11.90 -10.86
C TRP A 82 1.12 -10.80 -10.31
N PHE A 83 0.73 -9.53 -10.42
CA PHE A 83 1.47 -8.41 -9.83
C PHE A 83 1.39 -8.48 -8.30
N TYR A 84 0.19 -8.70 -7.75
CA TYR A 84 0.02 -8.83 -6.30
C TYR A 84 0.80 -10.01 -5.72
N CYS A 85 0.83 -11.15 -6.41
CA CYS A 85 1.59 -12.32 -5.95
C CYS A 85 3.09 -12.00 -5.83
N ALA A 86 3.68 -11.44 -6.89
CA ALA A 86 5.10 -11.11 -6.91
C ALA A 86 5.45 -9.96 -5.94
N PHE A 87 4.62 -8.91 -5.89
CA PHE A 87 4.78 -7.80 -4.96
C PHE A 87 4.71 -8.25 -3.51
N THR A 88 3.69 -9.05 -3.17
CA THR A 88 3.51 -9.61 -1.82
C THR A 88 4.74 -10.41 -1.43
N HIS A 89 5.20 -11.32 -2.29
CA HIS A 89 6.39 -12.11 -2.02
C HIS A 89 7.64 -11.24 -1.83
N SER A 90 7.81 -10.18 -2.63
CA SER A 90 8.99 -9.31 -2.56
C SER A 90 9.12 -8.52 -1.25
N LEU A 91 8.02 -8.30 -0.53
CA LEU A 91 7.99 -7.53 0.72
C LEU A 91 7.57 -8.33 1.94
N ALA A 92 7.09 -9.57 1.77
CA ALA A 92 6.51 -10.35 2.86
C ALA A 92 7.46 -10.45 4.06
N HIS A 93 8.76 -10.59 3.84
CA HIS A 93 9.75 -10.76 4.90
C HIS A 93 10.20 -9.44 5.58
N GLU A 94 9.81 -8.29 5.03
CA GLU A 94 10.17 -6.96 5.55
C GLU A 94 9.03 -6.32 6.36
N LEU A 95 7.82 -6.92 6.33
CA LEU A 95 6.60 -6.37 6.91
C LEU A 95 6.08 -7.22 8.07
N ASP A 96 5.59 -6.56 9.12
CA ASP A 96 4.82 -7.21 10.17
C ASP A 96 3.48 -7.69 9.62
N VAL A 97 2.83 -6.87 8.80
CA VAL A 97 1.52 -7.15 8.21
C VAL A 97 1.43 -6.54 6.81
N LEU A 98 0.90 -7.30 5.86
CA LEU A 98 0.49 -6.81 4.54
C LEU A 98 -0.99 -7.09 4.33
N ALA A 99 -1.74 -6.07 3.93
CA ALA A 99 -3.15 -6.17 3.57
C ALA A 99 -3.39 -5.64 2.15
N THR A 100 -4.35 -6.24 1.44
CA THR A 100 -4.80 -5.82 0.11
C THR A 100 -6.16 -5.15 0.22
N TYR A 101 -6.28 -3.91 -0.23
CA TYR A 101 -7.55 -3.19 -0.27
C TYR A 101 -8.56 -3.88 -1.20
N ASP A 102 -9.76 -4.13 -0.70
CA ASP A 102 -10.91 -4.59 -1.49
C ASP A 102 -12.11 -3.66 -1.27
N PRO A 103 -12.59 -2.95 -2.31
CA PRO A 103 -13.72 -2.03 -2.17
C PRO A 103 -15.03 -2.71 -1.76
N LYS A 104 -15.19 -4.03 -1.95
CA LYS A 104 -16.42 -4.75 -1.59
C LYS A 104 -16.60 -4.91 -0.10
N VAL A 105 -15.50 -5.00 0.65
CA VAL A 105 -15.51 -5.10 2.12
C VAL A 105 -15.20 -3.75 2.77
N GLN A 106 -15.07 -2.68 1.98
CA GLN A 106 -14.75 -1.32 2.44
C GLN A 106 -13.51 -1.29 3.36
N GLY A 107 -12.53 -2.15 3.08
CA GLY A 107 -11.40 -2.38 3.97
C GLY A 107 -10.24 -3.07 3.26
N ALA A 108 -9.21 -3.40 4.02
CA ALA A 108 -8.05 -4.14 3.52
C ALA A 108 -7.95 -5.52 4.16
N VAL A 109 -7.90 -6.57 3.33
CA VAL A 109 -7.81 -7.96 3.78
C VAL A 109 -6.34 -8.29 4.05
N VAL A 110 -6.02 -8.73 5.26
CA VAL A 110 -4.67 -9.17 5.64
C VAL A 110 -4.31 -10.44 4.86
N VAL A 111 -3.19 -10.39 4.13
CA VAL A 111 -2.67 -11.50 3.31
C VAL A 111 -1.33 -12.04 3.81
N VAL A 112 -0.61 -11.27 4.63
CA VAL A 112 0.62 -11.70 5.33
C VAL A 112 0.58 -11.14 6.74
N SER A 113 0.99 -11.95 7.73
CA SER A 113 1.17 -11.49 9.11
C SER A 113 2.30 -12.27 9.81
N HIS A 114 3.12 -11.54 10.54
CA HIS A 114 4.16 -12.04 11.46
C HIS A 114 3.89 -11.65 12.91
N VAL A 115 2.70 -11.11 13.20
CA VAL A 115 2.29 -10.64 14.53
C VAL A 115 1.02 -11.34 15.01
N ARG A 116 0.76 -11.31 16.32
CA ARG A 116 -0.41 -11.99 16.91
C ARG A 116 -1.71 -11.20 16.78
N ASP A 117 -1.60 -9.88 16.65
CA ASP A 117 -2.74 -8.97 16.71
C ASP A 117 -3.55 -8.96 15.40
N TYR A 118 -2.96 -9.47 14.31
CA TYR A 118 -3.60 -9.60 12.99
C TYR A 118 -3.39 -11.00 12.44
N ALA A 119 -4.47 -11.66 12.04
CA ALA A 119 -4.44 -12.94 11.34
C ALA A 119 -4.73 -12.75 9.84
N VAL A 120 -4.19 -13.64 9.00
CA VAL A 120 -4.54 -13.71 7.58
C VAL A 120 -6.05 -13.88 7.44
N GLY A 121 -6.66 -13.08 6.56
CA GLY A 121 -8.11 -13.01 6.36
C GLY A 121 -8.84 -12.00 7.25
N ASN A 122 -8.19 -11.41 8.26
CA ASN A 122 -8.78 -10.26 8.95
C ASN A 122 -8.96 -9.08 8.00
N VAL A 123 -10.01 -8.29 8.24
CA VAL A 123 -10.27 -7.06 7.49
C VAL A 123 -9.88 -5.89 8.39
N VAL A 124 -8.95 -5.07 7.89
CA VAL A 124 -8.63 -3.76 8.47
C VAL A 124 -9.65 -2.77 7.94
N GLU A 125 -10.54 -2.31 8.80
CA GLU A 125 -11.55 -1.31 8.45
C GLU A 125 -10.87 0.03 8.18
N LEU A 126 -11.20 0.67 7.06
CA LEU A 126 -10.61 1.95 6.68
C LEU A 126 -11.58 3.09 6.99
N PRO A 127 -11.09 4.22 7.53
CA PRO A 127 -11.93 5.39 7.76
C PRO A 127 -12.62 5.87 6.47
N PRO A 128 -13.89 6.34 6.53
CA PRO A 128 -14.64 6.76 5.35
C PRO A 128 -13.94 7.84 4.49
N GLU A 129 -13.25 8.78 5.13
CA GLU A 129 -12.49 9.83 4.46
C GLU A 129 -11.33 9.24 3.64
N LEU A 130 -10.65 8.23 4.17
CA LEU A 130 -9.57 7.55 3.47
C LEU A 130 -10.11 6.70 2.32
N LEU A 131 -11.24 6.02 2.52
CA LEU A 131 -11.94 5.31 1.45
C LEU A 131 -12.29 6.25 0.29
N ALA A 132 -12.80 7.45 0.59
CA ALA A 132 -13.07 8.47 -0.42
C ALA A 132 -11.79 8.87 -1.18
N GLU A 133 -10.68 9.13 -0.48
CA GLU A 133 -9.40 9.51 -1.12
C GLU A 133 -8.80 8.41 -2.03
N ILE A 134 -8.97 7.13 -1.66
CA ILE A 134 -8.49 5.97 -2.44
C ILE A 134 -9.39 5.69 -3.64
N THR A 135 -10.71 5.93 -3.52
CA THR A 135 -11.70 5.63 -4.56
C THR A 135 -11.93 6.77 -5.54
N GLN A 136 -11.89 8.04 -5.11
CA GLN A 136 -12.16 9.22 -5.95
C GLN A 136 -11.13 9.45 -7.06
N VAL A 137 -9.95 8.81 -6.99
CA VAL A 137 -8.92 8.89 -8.05
C VAL A 137 -9.18 7.91 -9.20
N LYS A 138 -10.23 7.08 -9.11
CA LYS A 138 -10.49 5.96 -10.03
C LYS A 138 -11.79 6.12 -10.83
N VAL A 139 -12.09 7.36 -11.25
CA VAL A 139 -13.12 7.71 -12.25
C VAL A 139 -12.50 7.78 -13.63
#